data_AF-A0A535TRZ1-F1
#
_entry.id   AF-A0A535TRZ1-F1
#
_cell.length_a   1.000
_cell.length_b   1.000
_cell.length_c   1.000
_cell.angle_alpha   90.00
_cell.angle_beta   90.00
_cell.angle_gamma   90.00
#
_symmetry.space_group_name_H-M   'P 1'
#
loop_
_entity.id
_entity.type
_entity.pdbx_description
1 polymer ?
#
loop_
_entity_poly.entity_id
_entity_poly.type
_entity_poly.pdbx_seq_one_letter_code
_entity_poly.pdbx_strand_id
1 'polypeptide(L)' 'MNDDDVREFRGNDVAMIFQDPMTSLNPVTRVGVQIDEAMSAHERFSKKEAENRVVPLLQKVRI' A
#
# COMPACT_ATOMS: atom_id res chain seq x y z
N MET A 1 8.21 -0.37 23.15
CA MET A 1 7.31 -0.54 21.99
C MET A 1 6.98 -2.01 21.94
N ASN A 2 5.70 -2.35 22.04
CA ASN A 2 5.22 -3.69 21.73
C ASN A 2 5.14 -3.84 20.19
N ASP A 3 4.78 -5.04 19.71
CA ASP A 3 4.71 -5.33 18.27
C ASP A 3 3.65 -4.48 17.53
N ASP A 4 2.55 -4.13 18.20
CA ASP A 4 1.49 -3.28 17.65
C ASP A 4 1.97 -1.83 17.49
N ASP A 5 2.72 -1.29 18.46
CA ASP A 5 3.34 0.04 18.38
C ASP A 5 4.28 0.13 17.18
N VAL A 6 5.06 -0.94 16.94
CA VAL A 6 6.00 -1.02 15.81
C VAL A 6 5.22 -1.11 14.49
N ARG A 7 4.10 -1.84 14.45
CA ARG A 7 3.21 -1.94 13.28
C ARG A 7 2.50 -0.62 12.99
N GLU A 8 2.12 0.16 13.98
CA GLU A 8 1.48 1.46 13.77
C GLU A 8 2.48 2.50 13.23
N PHE A 9 3.70 2.51 13.78
CA PHE A 9 4.78 3.38 13.30
C PHE A 9 5.17 3.07 11.86
N ARG A 10 5.27 1.77 11.51
CA ARG A 10 5.59 1.31 10.15
C ARG A 10 4.35 1.37 9.25
N GLY A 11 4.42 2.11 8.15
CA GLY A 11 3.31 2.33 7.22
C GLY A 11 2.60 3.66 7.42
N ASN A 12 2.82 4.33 8.55
CA ASN A 12 2.33 5.69 8.78
C ASN A 12 3.46 6.73 8.71
N ASP A 13 4.50 6.51 9.50
CA ASP A 13 5.64 7.44 9.62
C ASP A 13 6.84 6.98 8.78
N VAL A 14 7.01 5.65 8.65
CA VAL A 14 8.13 5.06 7.92
C VAL A 14 7.64 3.92 7.03
N ALA A 15 7.99 3.96 5.74
CA ALA A 15 7.75 2.89 4.79
C ALA A 15 9.04 2.47 4.10
N MET A 16 9.11 1.22 3.66
CA MET A 16 10.23 0.69 2.88
C MET A 16 9.95 0.82 1.39
N ILE A 17 10.92 1.30 0.62
CA ILE A 17 10.89 1.29 -0.84
C ILE A 17 11.94 0.29 -1.34
N PHE A 18 11.48 -0.79 -1.95
CA PHE A 18 12.35 -1.79 -2.54
C PHE A 18 13.03 -1.23 -3.80
N GLN A 19 14.32 -1.54 -3.97
CA GLN A 19 15.09 -1.09 -5.14
C GLN A 19 14.91 -2.03 -6.36
N ASP A 20 14.48 -3.27 -6.12
CA ASP A 20 14.12 -4.23 -7.17
C ASP A 20 12.59 -4.34 -7.27
N PRO A 21 11.95 -3.81 -8.33
CA PRO A 21 10.50 -3.80 -8.45
C PRO A 21 9.89 -5.20 -8.48
N MET A 22 10.61 -6.21 -9.00
CA MET A 22 10.13 -7.59 -9.07
C MET A 22 10.04 -8.26 -7.69
N THR A 23 10.72 -7.70 -6.69
CA THR A 23 10.60 -8.16 -5.28
C THR A 23 9.38 -7.59 -4.57
N SER A 24 8.82 -6.48 -5.08
CA SER A 24 7.71 -5.76 -4.46
C SER A 24 6.36 -5.97 -5.16
N LEU A 25 6.37 -6.40 -6.42
CA LEU A 25 5.16 -6.60 -7.22
C LEU A 25 5.00 -8.06 -7.63
N ASN A 26 3.79 -8.57 -7.46
CA ASN A 26 3.34 -9.84 -7.98
C ASN A 26 2.80 -9.68 -9.42
N PRO A 27 3.44 -10.26 -10.44
CA PRO A 27 3.04 -10.07 -11.84
C PRO A 27 1.73 -10.78 -12.21
N VAL A 28 1.22 -11.69 -11.36
CA VAL A 28 -0.08 -12.36 -11.62
C VAL A 28 -1.28 -11.60 -11.06
N THR A 29 -1.05 -10.46 -10.39
CA THR A 29 -2.08 -9.63 -9.77
C THR A 29 -2.07 -8.22 -10.36
N ARG A 30 -3.24 -7.58 -10.46
CA ARG A 30 -3.32 -6.18 -10.93
C ARG A 30 -2.62 -5.24 -9.93
N VAL A 31 -1.91 -4.24 -10.45
CA VAL A 31 -1.20 -3.25 -9.61
C VAL A 31 -2.14 -2.53 -8.64
N GLY A 32 -3.37 -2.23 -9.06
CA GLY A 32 -4.35 -1.56 -8.20
C GLY A 32 -4.74 -2.38 -6.97
N VAL A 33 -4.84 -3.71 -7.12
CA VAL A 33 -5.12 -4.62 -5.99
C VAL A 33 -3.95 -4.63 -5.01
N GLN A 34 -2.72 -4.66 -5.51
CA GLN A 34 -1.54 -4.65 -4.64
C GLN A 34 -1.39 -3.33 -3.87
N ILE A 35 -1.80 -2.21 -4.46
CA ILE A 35 -1.83 -0.91 -3.79
C ILE A 35 -2.95 -0.85 -2.74
N ASP A 36 -4.13 -1.46 -3.01
CA ASP A 36 -5.23 -1.51 -2.05
C ASP A 36 -4.97 -2.46 -0.86
N GLU A 37 -4.18 -3.52 -1.05
CA GLU A 37 -3.78 -4.46 0.00
C GLU A 37 -3.00 -3.76 1.10
N ALA A 38 -2.04 -2.89 0.74
CA ALA A 38 -1.30 -2.11 1.72
C ALA A 38 -2.22 -1.20 2.54
N MET A 39 -3.17 -0.52 1.88
CA MET A 39 -4.16 0.33 2.55
C MET A 39 -5.08 -0.46 3.50
N SER A 40 -5.50 -1.65 3.08
CA SER A 40 -6.36 -2.54 3.85
C SER A 40 -5.64 -3.16 5.04
N ALA A 41 -4.36 -3.51 4.88
CA ALA A 41 -3.52 -4.10 5.93
C ALA A 41 -3.28 -3.16 7.12
N HIS A 42 -3.44 -1.84 6.92
CA HIS A 42 -3.36 -0.85 8.00
C HIS A 42 -4.75 -0.43 8.53
N GLU A 43 -5.84 -1.08 8.08
CA GLU A 43 -7.22 -0.90 8.58
C GLU A 43 -7.74 0.55 8.55
N ARG A 44 -7.19 1.38 7.65
CA ARG A 44 -7.50 2.82 7.60
C ARG A 44 -8.67 3.18 6.72
N PHE A 45 -8.98 2.29 5.79
CA PHE A 45 -9.95 2.52 4.73
C PHE A 45 -10.79 1.26 4.57
N SER A 46 -12.09 1.42 4.35
CA SER A 46 -12.89 0.34 3.80
C SER A 46 -12.37 -0.03 2.41
N LYS A 47 -12.65 -1.25 1.96
CA LYS A 47 -12.26 -1.72 0.62
C LYS A 47 -12.63 -0.72 -0.48
N LYS A 48 -13.85 -0.19 -0.44
CA LYS A 48 -14.36 0.78 -1.42
C LYS A 48 -13.60 2.11 -1.34
N GLU A 49 -13.22 2.56 -0.15
CA GLU A 49 -12.42 3.78 0.02
C GLU A 49 -10.98 3.59 -0.46
N ALA A 50 -10.39 2.41 -0.25
CA ALA A 50 -9.07 2.06 -0.76
C ALA A 50 -9.09 2.05 -2.30
N GLU A 51 -10.04 1.36 -2.92
CA GLU A 51 -10.24 1.33 -4.39
C GLU A 51 -10.38 2.74 -4.98
N ASN A 52 -11.19 3.61 -4.35
CA ASN A 52 -11.38 5.00 -4.77
C ASN A 52 -10.10 5.85 -4.65
N ARG A 53 -9.17 5.47 -3.76
CA ARG A 53 -7.88 6.16 -3.58
C ARG A 53 -6.81 5.71 -4.57
N VAL A 54 -6.86 4.46 -5.04
CA VAL A 54 -5.83 3.90 -5.95
C VAL A 54 -5.71 4.71 -7.23
N VAL A 55 -6.82 4.98 -7.92
CA VAL A 55 -6.79 5.66 -9.23
C VAL A 55 -6.17 7.06 -9.15
N PRO A 56 -6.57 7.94 -8.21
CA PRO A 56 -5.90 9.23 -8.01
C PRO A 56 -4.40 9.14 -7.70
N LEU A 57 -3.95 8.08 -6.99
CA LEU A 57 -2.54 7.91 -6.66
C LEU A 57 -1.70 7.56 -7.90
N LEU A 58 -2.21 6.70 -8.78
CA LEU A 58 -1.55 6.35 -10.04
C LEU A 58 -1.46 7.57 -10.98
N GLN A 59 -2.54 8.36 -11.05
CA GLN A 59 -2.55 9.60 -11.84
C GLN A 59 -1.49 10.61 -11.38
N LYS A 60 -1.22 10.71 -10.07
CA LYS A 60 -0.16 11.60 -9.53
C LYS A 60 1.23 11.24 -10.04
N VAL A 61 1.47 9.96 -10.35
CA VAL A 61 2.73 9.46 -10.92
C VAL A 61 2.65 9.21 -12.43
N ARG A 62 1.60 9.73 -13.08
CA ARG A 62 1.37 9.68 -14.54
C ARG A 62 1.23 8.26 -15.09
N ILE A 63 0.61 7.38 -14.31
CA ILE A 63 0.16 6.04 -14.73
C ILE A 63 -1.34 6.07 -15.00
#